data_AF-A0A143XL68-F1
#
_entry.id   AF-A0A143XL68-F1
#
_cell.length_a   1.000
_cell.length_b   1.000
_cell.length_c   1.000
_cell.angle_alpha   90.00
_cell.angle_beta   90.00
_cell.angle_gamma   90.00
#
_symmetry.space_group_name_H-M   'P 1'
#
loop_
_entity.id
_entity.type
_entity.pdbx_description
1 polymer ?
#
loop_
_entity_poly.entity_id
_entity_poly.type
_entity_poly.pdbx_seq_one_letter_code
_entity_poly.pdbx_strand_id
1 'polypeptide(L)'
;MSILFSFLFILFYGIIFLVIIKKKDLSATIRDRQEVFIIKYNERIREIREDHFLTQQKIADLLHIGQRTYSDYESGKTRIPVDSLIILAEFYNVSMDYITGVSSLKKEFPKK
;
A
#
# COMPACT_ATOMS: atom_id res chain seq x y z
N MET A 1 23.84 32.00 41.86
CA MET A 1 24.18 30.74 41.16
C MET A 1 22.97 29.85 40.85
N SER A 2 21.89 29.87 41.64
CA SER A 2 20.70 29.02 41.43
C SER A 2 19.75 29.48 40.30
N ILE A 3 19.53 30.80 40.15
CA ILE A 3 18.61 31.36 39.15
C ILE A 3 19.11 31.11 37.72
N LEU A 4 20.42 31.26 37.51
CA LEU A 4 21.05 31.05 36.20
C LEU A 4 20.96 29.58 35.75
N PHE A 5 21.08 28.64 36.70
CA PHE A 5 20.96 27.21 36.43
C PHE A 5 19.52 26.81 36.08
N SER A 6 18.53 27.39 36.76
CA SER A 6 17.11 27.22 36.43
C SER A 6 16.79 27.77 35.03
N PHE A 7 17.35 28.92 34.67
CA PHE A 7 17.15 29.52 33.35
C PHE A 7 17.77 28.68 32.22
N LEU A 8 18.97 28.16 32.44
CA LEU A 8 19.64 27.25 31.49
C LEU A 8 18.85 25.95 31.30
N PHE A 9 18.27 25.42 32.38
CA PHE A 9 17.43 24.23 32.35
C PHE A 9 16.15 24.48 31.51
N ILE A 10 15.46 25.60 31.74
CA ILE A 10 14.26 25.95 30.96
C ILE A 10 14.59 26.09 29.47
N LEU A 11 15.71 26.73 29.12
CA LEU A 11 16.15 26.87 27.73
C LEU A 11 16.49 25.51 27.11
N PHE A 12 17.18 24.62 27.84
CA PHE A 12 17.55 23.30 27.36
C PHE A 12 16.32 22.42 27.09
N TYR A 13 15.38 22.35 28.04
CA TYR A 13 14.14 21.59 27.86
C TYR A 13 13.22 22.20 26.81
N GLY A 14 13.18 23.53 26.69
CA GLY A 14 12.46 24.23 25.63
C GLY A 14 13.00 23.90 24.24
N ILE A 15 14.33 23.88 24.05
CA ILE A 15 14.96 23.48 22.79
C ILE A 15 14.70 22.00 22.49
N ILE A 16 14.84 21.11 23.47
CA ILE A 16 14.52 19.68 23.30
C ILE A 16 13.05 19.50 22.89
N PHE A 17 12.13 20.21 23.55
CA PHE A 17 10.71 20.18 23.22
C PHE A 17 10.46 20.67 21.78
N LEU A 18 11.07 21.78 21.37
CA LEU A 18 10.94 22.33 20.02
C LEU A 18 11.54 21.40 18.94
N VAL A 19 12.63 20.71 19.24
CA VAL A 19 13.24 19.66 18.40
C VAL A 19 12.32 18.45 18.28
N ILE A 20 11.67 18.02 19.37
CA ILE A 20 10.70 16.91 19.37
C ILE A 20 9.46 17.27 18.54
N ILE A 21 8.93 18.49 18.68
CA ILE A 21 7.80 18.99 17.88
C ILE A 21 8.16 19.00 16.39
N LYS A 22 9.33 19.56 16.00
CA LYS A 22 9.78 19.53 14.61
C LYS A 22 10.04 18.12 14.06
N LYS A 23 10.54 17.18 14.88
CA LYS A 23 10.73 15.78 14.45
C LYS A 23 9.40 15.05 14.21
N LYS A 24 8.36 15.35 14.99
CA LYS A 24 7.01 14.81 14.80
C LYS A 24 6.45 15.23 13.44
N ASP A 25 6.60 16.50 13.08
CA ASP A 25 6.20 17.01 11.76
C ASP A 25 7.06 16.46 10.62
N LEU A 26 8.37 16.28 10.83
CA LEU A 26 9.27 15.72 9.81
C LEU A 26 8.90 14.28 9.41
N SER A 27 8.41 13.47 10.36
CA SER A 27 7.92 12.12 10.06
C SER A 27 6.65 12.11 9.19
N ALA A 28 5.83 13.17 9.29
CA ALA A 28 4.66 13.38 8.42
C ALA A 28 5.09 13.91 7.03
N THR A 29 6.08 14.80 6.95
CA THR A 29 6.59 15.35 5.68
C THR A 29 7.44 14.36 4.88
N ILE A 30 8.14 13.42 5.51
CA ILE A 30 8.89 12.36 4.80
C ILE A 30 7.93 11.37 4.11
N ARG A 31 6.70 11.22 4.60
CA ARG A 31 5.69 10.33 4.01
C ARG A 31 5.14 10.83 2.67
N ASP A 32 5.12 12.15 2.46
CA ASP A 32 4.61 12.77 1.23
C ASP A 32 5.62 12.80 0.07
N ARG A 33 6.93 12.63 0.32
CA ARG A 33 7.95 12.78 -0.74
C ARG A 33 8.16 11.53 -1.63
N GLN A 34 7.26 10.55 -1.56
CA GLN A 34 7.11 9.49 -2.56
C GLN A 34 5.73 9.55 -3.23
N GLU A 35 5.32 10.72 -3.74
CA GLU A 35 4.21 10.77 -4.70
C GLU A 35 4.67 10.27 -6.09
N VAL A 36 5.05 9.00 -6.18
CA VAL A 36 4.70 8.25 -7.38
C VAL A 36 3.21 7.92 -7.18
N PHE A 37 2.38 8.12 -8.19
CA PHE A 37 0.98 7.71 -8.13
C PHE A 37 0.91 6.17 -7.97
N ILE A 38 1.00 5.68 -6.74
CA ILE A 38 0.98 4.25 -6.43
C ILE A 38 -0.48 3.81 -6.47
N ILE A 39 -0.90 3.28 -7.61
CA ILE A 39 -2.15 2.52 -7.70
C ILE A 39 -2.02 1.36 -6.73
N LYS A 40 -2.94 1.24 -5.78
CA LYS A 40 -2.90 0.13 -4.83
C LYS A 40 -3.25 -1.16 -5.57
N TYR A 41 -2.56 -2.26 -5.25
CA TYR A 41 -2.81 -3.55 -5.88
C TYR A 41 -4.29 -3.99 -5.82
N ASN A 42 -5.02 -3.62 -4.75
CA ASN A 42 -6.44 -3.97 -4.59
C ASN A 42 -7.35 -3.25 -5.61
N GLU A 43 -7.02 -2.02 -5.97
CA GLU A 43 -7.70 -1.29 -7.04
C GLU A 43 -7.32 -1.89 -8.40
N ARG A 44 -6.04 -2.23 -8.59
CA ARG A 44 -5.57 -2.87 -9.84
C ARG A 44 -6.26 -4.19 -10.15
N ILE A 45 -6.39 -5.10 -9.17
CA ILE A 45 -7.06 -6.39 -9.41
C ILE A 45 -8.55 -6.20 -9.78
N ARG A 46 -9.18 -5.14 -9.25
CA ARG A 46 -10.56 -4.78 -9.58
C ARG A 46 -10.67 -4.26 -11.01
N GLU A 47 -9.80 -3.33 -11.40
CA GLU A 47 -9.74 -2.78 -12.75
C GLU A 47 -9.58 -3.89 -13.79
N ILE A 48 -8.59 -4.79 -13.59
CA ILE A 48 -8.35 -5.91 -14.49
C ILE A 48 -9.58 -6.81 -14.59
N ARG A 49 -10.26 -7.09 -13.46
CA ARG A 49 -11.50 -7.89 -13.48
C ARG A 49 -12.60 -7.21 -14.30
N GLU A 50 -12.80 -5.91 -14.11
CA GLU A 50 -13.83 -5.12 -14.79
C GLU A 50 -13.55 -5.00 -16.29
N ASP A 51 -12.29 -4.80 -16.69
CA ASP A 51 -11.83 -4.79 -18.09
C ASP A 51 -12.10 -6.11 -18.81
N HIS A 52 -12.10 -7.22 -18.07
CA HIS A 52 -12.43 -8.55 -18.59
C HIS A 52 -13.92 -8.91 -18.47
N PHE A 53 -14.78 -7.97 -18.01
CA PHE A 53 -16.22 -8.17 -17.81
C PHE A 53 -16.57 -9.35 -16.88
N LEU A 54 -15.72 -9.64 -15.90
CA LEU A 54 -15.90 -10.77 -14.97
C LEU A 54 -16.58 -10.33 -13.67
N THR A 55 -17.44 -11.21 -13.14
CA THR A 55 -18.06 -10.99 -11.83
C THR A 55 -17.09 -11.34 -10.70
N GLN A 56 -17.28 -10.75 -9.52
CA GLN A 56 -16.52 -11.11 -8.33
C GLN A 56 -16.67 -12.60 -7.96
N GLN A 57 -17.84 -13.19 -8.21
CA GLN A 57 -18.07 -14.63 -8.00
C GLN A 57 -17.16 -15.48 -8.89
N LYS A 58 -17.01 -15.12 -10.17
CA LYS A 58 -16.18 -15.88 -11.12
C LYS A 58 -14.72 -15.95 -10.68
N ILE A 59 -14.19 -14.87 -10.09
CA ILE A 59 -12.82 -14.83 -9.58
C ILE A 59 -12.71 -15.55 -8.24
N ALA A 60 -13.73 -15.45 -7.39
CA ALA A 60 -13.77 -16.22 -6.15
C ALA A 60 -13.76 -17.73 -6.42
N ASP A 61 -14.51 -18.19 -7.43
CA ASP A 61 -14.53 -19.59 -7.87
C ASP A 61 -13.15 -20.04 -8.38
N LEU A 62 -12.46 -19.20 -9.18
CA LEU A 62 -11.10 -19.44 -9.67
C LEU A 62 -10.10 -19.62 -8.50
N LEU A 63 -10.27 -18.83 -7.44
CA LEU A 63 -9.39 -18.84 -6.28
C LEU A 63 -9.83 -19.85 -5.19
N HIS A 64 -10.94 -20.57 -5.39
CA HIS A 64 -11.54 -21.46 -4.40
C HIS A 64 -11.83 -20.78 -3.05
N ILE A 65 -12.36 -19.56 -3.09
CA ILE A 65 -12.75 -18.76 -1.91
C ILE A 65 -14.20 -18.28 -2.00
N GLY A 66 -14.73 -17.74 -0.91
CA GLY A 66 -16.05 -17.07 -0.93
C GLY A 66 -16.00 -15.72 -1.65
N GLN A 67 -17.10 -15.35 -2.34
CA GLN A 67 -17.19 -14.06 -3.06
C GLN A 67 -16.97 -12.85 -2.14
N ARG A 68 -17.45 -12.92 -0.89
CA ARG A 68 -17.21 -11.86 0.10
C ARG A 68 -15.72 -11.66 0.37
N THR A 69 -14.96 -12.75 0.48
CA THR A 69 -13.51 -12.71 0.67
C THR A 69 -12.83 -12.00 -0.49
N TYR A 70 -13.21 -12.32 -1.73
CA TYR A 70 -12.69 -11.64 -2.91
C TYR A 70 -13.09 -10.15 -2.94
N SER A 71 -14.32 -9.80 -2.57
CA SER A 71 -14.74 -8.40 -2.41
C SER A 71 -13.95 -7.66 -1.33
N ASP A 72 -13.57 -8.34 -0.24
CA ASP A 72 -12.73 -7.77 0.82
C ASP A 72 -11.29 -7.54 0.33
N TYR A 73 -10.82 -8.34 -0.64
CA TYR A 73 -9.54 -8.08 -1.34
C TYR A 73 -9.62 -6.81 -2.18
N GLU A 74 -10.63 -6.66 -3.05
CA GLU A 74 -10.76 -5.48 -3.93
C GLU A 74 -10.94 -4.18 -3.13
N SER A 75 -11.66 -4.24 -2.00
CA SER A 75 -11.84 -3.09 -1.11
C SER A 75 -10.65 -2.82 -0.18
N GLY A 76 -9.64 -3.69 -0.16
CA GLY A 76 -8.46 -3.55 0.69
C GLY A 76 -8.70 -3.80 2.17
N LYS A 77 -9.87 -4.35 2.56
CA LYS A 77 -10.18 -4.74 3.94
C LYS A 77 -9.32 -5.90 4.40
N THR A 78 -9.04 -6.83 3.50
CA THR A 78 -8.18 -7.98 3.72
C THR A 78 -7.07 -7.99 2.68
N ARG A 79 -5.85 -8.32 3.09
CA ARG A 79 -4.74 -8.51 2.14
C ARG A 79 -4.94 -9.81 1.37
N ILE A 80 -4.80 -9.74 0.06
CA ILE A 80 -4.79 -10.93 -0.79
C ILE A 80 -3.48 -11.74 -0.55
N PRO A 81 -3.55 -13.07 -0.42
CA PRO A 81 -2.37 -13.92 -0.38
C PRO A 81 -1.56 -13.83 -1.69
N VAL A 82 -0.24 -14.02 -1.60
CA VAL A 82 0.66 -13.98 -2.76
C VAL A 82 0.31 -15.08 -3.77
N ASP A 83 -0.02 -16.29 -3.30
CA ASP A 83 -0.40 -17.40 -4.18
C ASP A 83 -1.64 -17.06 -5.02
N SER A 84 -2.65 -16.41 -4.41
CA SER A 84 -3.82 -15.94 -5.14
C SER A 84 -3.46 -14.87 -6.18
N LEU A 85 -2.55 -13.94 -5.87
CA LEU A 85 -2.06 -12.97 -6.86
C LEU A 85 -1.35 -13.63 -8.03
N ILE A 86 -0.53 -14.66 -7.79
CA ILE A 86 0.15 -15.41 -8.86
C ILE A 86 -0.88 -16.08 -9.77
N ILE A 87 -1.92 -16.72 -9.20
CA ILE A 87 -3.01 -17.33 -9.97
C ILE A 87 -3.73 -16.28 -10.83
N LEU A 88 -4.02 -15.09 -10.28
CA LEU A 88 -4.66 -14.02 -11.05
C LEU A 88 -3.73 -13.48 -12.15
N ALA A 89 -2.44 -13.30 -11.85
CA ALA A 89 -1.44 -12.84 -12.80
C ALA A 89 -1.33 -13.79 -14.01
N GLU A 90 -1.29 -15.09 -13.74
CA GLU A 90 -1.30 -16.13 -14.77
C GLU A 90 -2.62 -16.15 -15.55
N PHE A 91 -3.76 -16.12 -14.85
CA PHE A 91 -5.10 -16.13 -15.47
C PHE A 91 -5.35 -14.94 -16.41
N TYR A 92 -4.95 -13.73 -15.99
CA TYR A 92 -5.08 -12.52 -16.81
C TYR A 92 -3.93 -12.32 -17.80
N ASN A 93 -2.94 -13.22 -17.79
CA ASN A 93 -1.69 -13.11 -18.55
C ASN A 93 -0.99 -11.76 -18.37
N VAL A 94 -0.76 -11.37 -17.12
CA VAL A 94 -0.04 -10.14 -16.75
C VAL A 94 1.08 -10.41 -15.77
N SER A 95 2.15 -9.62 -15.81
CA SER A 95 3.27 -9.73 -14.88
C SER A 95 2.89 -9.38 -13.44
N MET A 96 3.65 -9.91 -12.48
CA MET A 96 3.52 -9.55 -11.08
C MET A 96 3.72 -8.05 -10.84
N ASP A 97 4.70 -7.42 -11.48
CA ASP A 97 4.95 -5.98 -11.36
C ASP A 97 3.71 -5.14 -11.70
N TYR A 98 2.96 -5.56 -12.72
CA TYR A 98 1.76 -4.88 -13.17
C TYR A 98 0.59 -5.07 -12.21
N ILE A 99 0.27 -6.33 -11.85
CA ILE A 99 -0.89 -6.63 -11.00
C ILE A 99 -0.71 -6.10 -9.57
N THR A 100 0.52 -5.99 -9.08
CA THR A 100 0.80 -5.42 -7.75
C THR A 100 0.91 -3.89 -7.75
N GLY A 101 0.80 -3.23 -8.90
CA GLY A 101 0.89 -1.78 -9.02
C GLY A 101 2.32 -1.22 -8.93
N VAL A 102 3.35 -2.06 -9.00
CA VAL A 102 4.77 -1.64 -9.01
C VAL A 102 5.13 -1.00 -10.36
N SER A 103 4.50 -1.47 -11.44
CA SER A 103 4.64 -0.92 -12.79
C SER A 103 3.28 -0.64 -13.41
N SER A 104 3.19 0.42 -14.22
CA SER A 104 2.06 0.66 -15.12
C SER A 104 2.18 -0.11 -16.43
N LEU A 105 3.34 -0.72 -16.72
CA LEU A 105 3.59 -1.47 -17.95
C LEU A 105 2.96 -2.86 -17.86
N LYS A 106 1.94 -3.11 -18.69
CA LYS A 106 1.33 -4.43 -18.84
C LYS A 106 2.29 -5.35 -19.62
N LYS A 107 3.10 -6.12 -18.88
CA LYS A 107 3.91 -7.21 -19.43
C LYS A 107 3.17 -8.53 -19.29
N GLU A 108 3.44 -9.49 -20.16
CA GLU A 108 2.87 -10.84 -20.09
C GLU A 108 3.38 -11.63 -18.87
N PHE A 109 2.62 -12.64 -18.45
CA PHE A 109 3.08 -13.55 -17.41
C PHE A 109 4.20 -14.46 -17.97
N PRO A 110 5.30 -14.69 -17.25
CA PRO A 110 6.42 -15.49 -17.75
C PRO A 110 5.98 -16.93 -18.03
N LYS A 111 6.28 -17.41 -19.24
CA LYS A 111 6.07 -18.82 -19.63
C LYS A 111 7.24 -19.65 -19.11
N LYS A 112 6.94 -20.84 -18.58
CA LYS A 112 7.94 -21.84 -18.20
C LYS A 112 8.56 -22.50 -19.43
#